data_AF-U5VZJ7-F1
#
_entry.id   AF-U5VZJ7-F1
#
_cell.length_a   1.000
_cell.length_b   1.000
_cell.length_c   1.000
_cell.angle_alpha   90.00
_cell.angle_beta   90.00
_cell.angle_gamma   90.00
#
_symmetry.space_group_name_H-M   'P 1'
#
loop_
_entity.id
_entity.type
_entity.pdbx_description
1 polymer ?
#
loop_
_entity_poly.entity_id
_entity_poly.type
_entity_poly.pdbx_seq_one_letter_code
_entity_poly.pdbx_strand_id
1 'polypeptide(L)'
;MGDDERLTLRAIEQNLIRTDPEFAARMRAPALDSPRFPWVTALCILTYIFVPIQALLFGWVSAVITLDVVAVVLAGILIRRRRRAS
;
A
#
# COMPACT_ATOMS: atom_id res chain seq x y z
N MET A 1 -11.27 20.19 31.09
CA MET A 1 -12.26 20.08 29.99
C MET A 1 -11.81 18.97 29.07
N GLY A 2 -12.26 17.73 29.30
CA GLY A 2 -11.82 16.58 28.50
C GLY A 2 -12.49 15.26 28.89
N ASP A 3 -12.94 15.15 30.15
CA ASP A 3 -13.63 13.93 30.60
C ASP A 3 -15.08 13.86 30.10
N ASP A 4 -15.83 14.96 30.13
CA ASP A 4 -17.21 15.01 29.61
C ASP A 4 -17.27 14.75 28.10
N GLU A 5 -16.29 15.26 27.36
CA GLU A 5 -16.18 15.04 25.91
C GLU A 5 -15.87 13.57 25.60
N ARG A 6 -14.98 12.96 26.37
CA ARG A 6 -14.67 11.52 26.28
C ARG A 6 -15.88 10.65 26.62
N LEU A 7 -16.66 11.03 27.63
CA LEU A 7 -17.88 10.31 28.00
C LEU A 7 -18.95 10.43 26.90
N THR A 8 -19.11 11.64 26.34
CA THR A 8 -20.05 11.91 25.25
C THR A 8 -19.68 11.11 24.00
N LEU A 9 -18.40 11.09 23.63
CA LEU A 9 -17.91 10.29 22.49
C LEU A 9 -18.17 8.80 22.67
N ARG A 10 -17.95 8.25 23.87
CA ARG A 10 -18.23 6.83 24.16
C ARG A 10 -19.73 6.50 24.04
N ALA A 11 -20.59 7.41 24.50
CA ALA A 11 -22.03 7.22 24.39
C ALA A 11 -22.49 7.21 22.92
N ILE A 12 -21.91 8.09 22.09
CA ILE A 12 -22.17 8.13 20.63
C ILE A 12 -21.70 6.83 19.97
N GLU A 13 -20.48 6.37 20.28
CA GLU A 13 -19.94 5.12 19.73
C GLU A 13 -20.81 3.92 20.10
N GLN A 14 -21.25 3.82 21.35
CA GLN A 14 -22.14 2.74 21.81
C GLN A 14 -23.49 2.76 21.09
N ASN A 15 -24.07 3.94 20.91
CA ASN A 15 -25.34 4.07 20.20
C ASN A 15 -25.20 3.69 18.71
N LEU A 16 -24.07 4.05 18.10
CA LEU A 16 -23.79 3.74 16.70
C LEU A 16 -23.61 2.24 16.46
N ILE A 17 -22.89 1.53 17.35
CA ILE A 17 -22.76 0.06 17.28
C ILE A 17 -24.12 -0.64 17.36
N ARG A 18 -25.03 -0.10 18.18
CA ARG A 18 -26.36 -0.66 18.38
C ARG A 18 -27.29 -0.41 17.21
N THR A 19 -27.17 0.76 16.58
CA THR A 19 -28.05 1.18 15.47
C THR A 19 -27.59 0.61 14.12
N ASP A 20 -26.27 0.52 13.91
CA ASP A 20 -25.68 0.03 12.66
C ASP A 20 -24.38 -0.74 12.93
N PRO A 21 -24.47 -2.06 13.20
CA PRO A 21 -23.30 -2.88 13.48
C PRO A 21 -22.39 -3.07 12.25
N GLU A 22 -22.94 -3.03 11.04
CA GLU A 22 -22.15 -3.14 9.81
C GLU A 22 -21.30 -1.89 9.55
N PHE A 23 -21.84 -0.70 9.80
CA PHE A 23 -21.08 0.54 9.73
C PHE A 23 -20.01 0.62 10.82
N ALA A 24 -20.34 0.21 12.05
CA ALA A 24 -19.36 0.12 13.14
C ALA A 24 -18.23 -0.88 12.80
N ALA A 25 -18.57 -2.01 12.19
CA ALA A 25 -17.58 -2.98 11.70
C ALA A 25 -16.69 -2.40 10.59
N ARG A 26 -17.25 -1.59 9.67
CA ARG A 26 -16.47 -0.90 8.63
C ARG A 26 -15.56 0.20 9.17
N MET A 27 -15.97 0.92 10.20
CA MET A 27 -15.13 1.96 10.83
C MET A 27 -14.07 1.39 11.78
N ARG A 28 -14.35 0.24 12.42
CA ARG A 28 -13.39 -0.50 13.26
C ARG A 28 -12.48 -1.42 12.48
N ALA A 29 -12.87 -1.80 11.27
CA ALA A 29 -11.92 -2.38 10.35
C ALA A 29 -10.76 -1.39 10.32
N PRO A 30 -9.54 -1.83 10.68
CA PRO A 30 -8.40 -0.95 10.57
C PRO A 30 -8.49 -0.41 9.15
N ALA A 31 -8.51 0.92 9.03
CA ALA A 31 -8.11 1.55 7.79
C ALA A 31 -6.92 0.72 7.28
N LEU A 32 -6.87 0.45 5.99
CA LEU A 32 -5.81 -0.32 5.36
C LEU A 32 -4.44 0.43 5.45
N ASP A 33 -4.09 0.93 6.64
CA ASP A 33 -2.91 1.64 7.14
C ASP A 33 -1.76 0.66 7.33
N SER A 34 -1.47 -0.02 6.25
CA SER A 34 -0.09 -0.16 5.82
C SER A 34 -0.16 -0.11 4.31
N PRO A 35 0.54 0.81 3.62
CA PRO A 35 0.80 0.59 2.21
C PRO A 35 1.43 -0.78 2.11
N ARG A 36 0.67 -1.79 1.68
CA ARG A 36 0.98 -3.23 1.83
C ARG A 36 2.16 -3.67 0.94
N PHE A 37 2.83 -2.69 0.35
CA PHE A 37 3.85 -2.77 -0.69
C PHE A 37 4.73 -1.50 -0.73
N PRO A 38 5.48 -1.17 0.33
CA PRO A 38 6.51 -0.13 0.24
C PRO A 38 7.52 -0.43 -0.87
N TRP A 39 7.74 -1.72 -1.15
CA TRP A 39 8.61 -2.19 -2.22
C TRP A 39 8.14 -1.84 -3.63
N VAL A 40 6.84 -1.84 -3.92
CA VAL A 40 6.35 -1.50 -5.28
C VAL A 40 6.56 -0.01 -5.53
N THR A 41 6.23 0.82 -4.55
CA THR A 41 6.48 2.27 -4.62
C THR A 41 7.97 2.55 -4.76
N ALA A 42 8.82 1.90 -3.95
CA ALA A 42 10.27 2.03 -4.04
C ALA A 42 10.80 1.61 -5.42
N LEU A 43 10.32 0.49 -5.98
CA LEU A 43 10.73 0.04 -7.30
C LEU A 43 10.29 1.00 -8.41
N CYS A 44 9.08 1.53 -8.30
CA CYS A 44 8.54 2.48 -9.27
C CYS A 44 9.36 3.78 -9.27
N ILE A 45 9.68 4.30 -8.08
CA ILE A 45 10.56 5.47 -7.91
C ILE A 45 11.95 5.19 -8.48
N LEU A 46 12.55 4.04 -8.15
CA LEU A 46 13.88 3.67 -8.62
C LEU A 46 13.92 3.59 -10.15
N THR A 47 12.91 2.97 -10.75
CA THR A 47 12.79 2.83 -12.20
C THR A 47 12.62 4.19 -12.87
N TYR A 48 11.76 5.05 -12.32
CA TYR A 48 11.56 6.40 -12.82
C TYR A 48 12.85 7.24 -12.83
N ILE A 49 13.72 7.07 -11.83
CA ILE A 49 15.00 7.77 -11.75
C ILE A 49 16.03 7.17 -12.72
N PHE A 50 16.13 5.84 -12.79
CA PHE A 50 17.18 5.17 -13.57
C PHE A 50 16.90 5.12 -15.08
N VAL A 51 15.64 5.04 -15.51
CA VAL A 51 15.25 4.97 -16.92
C VAL A 51 15.81 6.15 -17.75
N PRO A 52 15.61 7.43 -17.37
CA PRO A 52 16.16 8.54 -18.15
C PRO A 52 17.69 8.55 -18.14
N ILE A 53 18.32 8.19 -17.01
CA ILE A 53 19.79 8.11 -16.90
C ILE A 53 20.34 7.04 -17.85
N GLN A 54 19.70 5.89 -17.94
CA GLN A 54 20.11 4.82 -18.84
C GLN A 54 19.83 5.15 -20.30
N ALA A 55 18.66 5.71 -20.61
CA ALA A 55 18.35 6.16 -21.96
C ALA A 55 19.37 7.19 -22.45
N LEU A 56 19.89 8.05 -21.56
CA LEU A 56 20.89 9.05 -21.87
C LEU A 56 22.32 8.47 -22.01
N LEU A 57 22.72 7.54 -21.14
CA LEU A 57 24.10 7.00 -21.09
C LEU A 57 24.34 5.80 -22.02
N PHE A 58 23.34 4.94 -22.18
CA PHE A 58 23.46 3.66 -22.89
C PHE A 58 22.44 3.51 -24.02
N GLY A 59 21.62 4.52 -24.28
CA GLY A 59 20.61 4.55 -25.34
C GLY A 59 19.33 3.79 -24.98
N TRP A 60 18.28 3.95 -25.79
CA TRP A 60 16.94 3.41 -25.55
C TRP A 60 16.87 1.89 -25.34
N VAL A 61 17.76 1.13 -25.98
CA VAL A 61 17.84 -0.34 -25.83
C VAL A 61 18.15 -0.76 -24.39
N SER A 62 19.06 -0.04 -23.73
CA SER A 62 19.41 -0.32 -22.32
C SER A 62 18.24 -0.10 -21.36
N ALA A 63 17.44 0.95 -21.61
CA ALA A 63 16.30 1.29 -20.77
C ALA A 63 15.23 0.19 -20.83
N VAL A 64 15.01 -0.41 -22.01
CA VAL A 64 14.08 -1.54 -22.19
C VAL A 64 14.57 -2.77 -21.42
N ILE A 65 15.86 -3.11 -21.53
CA ILE A 65 16.44 -4.27 -20.81
C ILE A 65 16.27 -4.10 -19.29
N THR A 66 16.52 -2.91 -18.76
CA THR A 66 16.35 -2.65 -17.33
C THR A 66 14.90 -2.75 -16.90
N LEU A 67 13.97 -2.26 -17.72
CA LEU A 67 12.54 -2.36 -17.44
C LEU A 67 12.07 -3.82 -17.41
N ASP A 68 12.55 -4.65 -18.33
CA ASP A 68 12.28 -6.09 -18.36
C ASP A 68 12.83 -6.80 -17.11
N VAL A 69 14.07 -6.51 -16.71
CA VAL A 69 14.65 -7.08 -15.48
C VAL A 69 13.83 -6.70 -14.25
N VAL A 70 13.43 -5.43 -14.14
CA VAL A 70 12.58 -4.92 -13.05
C VAL A 70 11.23 -5.64 -13.02
N ALA A 71 10.61 -5.83 -14.19
CA ALA A 71 9.34 -6.55 -14.32
C ALA A 71 9.46 -8.02 -13.90
N VAL A 72 10.54 -8.70 -14.29
CA VAL A 72 10.83 -10.09 -13.89
C VAL A 72 11.02 -10.21 -12.38
N VAL A 73 11.74 -9.27 -11.77
CA VAL A 73 11.93 -9.23 -10.31
C VAL A 73 10.59 -9.03 -9.59
N LEU A 74 9.76 -8.10 -10.05
CA LEU A 74 8.40 -7.90 -9.52
C LEU A 74 7.55 -9.16 -9.62
N ALA A 75 7.51 -9.78 -10.79
CA ALA A 75 6.76 -11.00 -11.02
C ALA A 75 7.24 -12.11 -10.08
N GLY A 76 8.55 -12.28 -9.92
CA GLY A 76 9.14 -13.24 -8.98
C GLY A 76 8.74 -12.99 -7.52
N ILE A 77 8.80 -11.74 -7.06
CA ILE A 77 8.37 -11.35 -5.71
C ILE A 77 6.88 -11.64 -5.51
N LEU A 78 6.03 -11.28 -6.48
CA LEU A 78 4.59 -11.50 -6.42
C LEU A 78 4.24 -12.99 -6.39
N ILE A 79 4.86 -13.81 -7.24
CA ILE A 79 4.65 -15.26 -7.29
C ILE A 79 5.10 -15.91 -5.99
N ARG A 80 6.30 -15.57 -5.49
CA ARG A 80 6.83 -16.11 -4.23
C ARG A 80 5.97 -15.74 -3.04
N ARG A 81 5.38 -14.53 -3.05
CA ARG A 81 4.44 -14.08 -2.03
C ARG A 81 3.09 -14.79 -2.12
N ARG A 82 2.56 -15.02 -3.33
CA ARG A 82 1.33 -15.79 -3.52
C ARG A 82 1.47 -17.21 -2.95
N ARG A 83 2.64 -17.82 -3.13
CA ARG A 83 2.98 -19.13 -2.55
C ARG A 83 3.18 -19.15 -1.04
N ARG A 84 3.43 -18.00 -0.39
CA ARG A 84 3.56 -17.88 1.07
C ARG A 84 2.27 -17.47 1.77
N ALA A 85 1.28 -16.99 1.01
CA ALA A 85 -0.01 -16.56 1.52
C ALA A 85 -1.11 -17.63 1.37
N SER A 86 -0.86 -18.69 0.60
CA SER A 86 -1.58 -19.97 0.64
C SER A 86 -0.88 -20.92 1.60
#